data_AF-A0A973RAP6-F1
#
_entry.id   AF-A0A973RAP6-F1
#
_cell.length_a   1.000
_cell.length_b   1.000
_cell.length_c   1.000
_cell.angle_alpha   90.00
_cell.angle_beta   90.00
_cell.angle_gamma   90.00
#
_symmetry.space_group_name_H-M   'P 1'
#
loop_
_entity.id
_entity.type
_entity.pdbx_description
1 polymer ?
#
loop_
_entity_poly.entity_id
_entity_poly.type
_entity_poly.pdbx_seq_one_letter_code
_entity_poly.pdbx_strand_id
1 'polypeptide(L)'
;MAWIHLSIAIVFEIGFALGTNATQGFTRLWPSVFTLLSAAGGIFTLSLALKTLDVGVGYTIWTGIGSIGTVVLGALVYKEKITPAKLASFAAIIGGAVLLKVASGV
;
A
#
# COMPACT_ATOMS: atom_id res chain seq x y z
N MET A 1 -5.33 -14.53 13.67
CA MET A 1 -5.78 -13.11 13.67
C MET A 1 -4.86 -12.17 12.89
N ALA A 2 -3.55 -12.40 12.79
CA ALA A 2 -2.66 -11.44 12.11
C ALA A 2 -2.93 -11.22 10.63
N TRP A 3 -3.37 -12.24 9.89
CA TRP A 3 -3.78 -12.07 8.50
C TRP A 3 -4.94 -11.08 8.33
N ILE A 4 -5.90 -11.04 9.28
CA ILE A 4 -6.99 -10.06 9.28
C ILE A 4 -6.44 -8.64 9.51
N HIS A 5 -5.53 -8.49 10.48
CA HIS A 5 -4.88 -7.21 10.75
C HIS A 5 -4.04 -6.74 9.54
N LEU A 6 -3.38 -7.67 8.85
CA LEU A 6 -2.62 -7.39 7.63
C LEU A 6 -3.54 -6.95 6.48
N SER A 7 -4.69 -7.62 6.29
CA SER A 7 -5.69 -7.20 5.31
C SER A 7 -6.23 -5.80 5.60
N ILE A 8 -6.50 -5.48 6.86
CA ILE A 8 -6.94 -4.13 7.28
C ILE A 8 -5.82 -3.11 7.03
N ALA A 9 -4.56 -3.44 7.35
CA ALA A 9 -3.42 -2.58 7.11
C ALA A 9 -3.24 -2.26 5.62
N ILE A 10 -3.50 -3.22 4.73
CA ILE A 10 -3.48 -3.02 3.27
C ILE A 10 -4.57 -2.03 2.83
N VAL A 11 -5.78 -2.15 3.37
CA VAL A 11 -6.87 -1.22 3.03
C VAL A 11 -6.53 0.21 3.47
N PHE A 12 -5.96 0.36 4.67
CA PHE A 12 -5.49 1.65 5.15
C PHE A 12 -4.36 2.22 4.29
N GLU A 13 -3.43 1.38 3.82
CA GLU A 13 -2.34 1.80 2.93
C GLU A 13 -2.86 2.36 1.61
N ILE A 14 -3.82 1.67 0.99
CA ILE A 14 -4.48 2.16 -0.23
C ILE A 14 -5.19 3.49 0.06
N GLY A 15 -5.94 3.58 1.16
CA GLY A 15 -6.62 4.81 1.57
C GLY A 15 -5.64 5.96 1.79
N PHE A 16 -4.51 5.69 2.44
CA PHE A 16 -3.42 6.64 2.65
C PHE A 16 -2.82 7.13 1.32
N ALA A 17 -2.48 6.21 0.41
CA ALA A 17 -1.85 6.57 -0.86
C ALA A 17 -2.78 7.41 -1.75
N LEU A 18 -4.06 7.03 -1.83
CA LEU A 18 -5.07 7.82 -2.54
C LEU A 18 -5.31 9.16 -1.83
N GLY A 19 -5.52 9.13 -0.51
CA GLY A 19 -5.72 10.33 0.30
C GLY A 19 -4.61 11.37 0.09
N THR A 20 -3.36 10.91 0.05
CA THR A 20 -2.17 11.76 -0.13
C THR A 20 -2.28 12.61 -1.40
N ASN A 21 -2.66 12.01 -2.53
CA ASN A 21 -2.85 12.76 -3.78
C ASN A 21 -4.01 13.75 -3.68
N ALA A 22 -5.10 13.38 -2.97
CA ALA A 22 -6.24 14.27 -2.73
C ALA A 22 -5.93 15.47 -1.82
N THR A 23 -4.86 15.43 -1.02
CA THR A 23 -4.46 16.53 -0.12
C THR A 23 -3.94 17.77 -0.84
N GLN A 24 -3.53 17.65 -2.12
CA GLN A 24 -2.83 18.71 -2.85
C GLN A 24 -1.65 19.29 -2.06
N GLY A 25 -0.78 18.42 -1.55
CA GLY A 25 0.36 18.82 -0.72
C GLY A 25 -0.04 19.28 0.68
N PHE A 26 -1.01 18.59 1.30
CA PHE A 26 -1.55 18.89 2.63
C PHE A 26 -2.27 20.24 2.78
N THR A 27 -2.58 20.92 1.68
CA THR A 27 -3.31 22.19 1.69
C THR A 27 -4.79 22.03 2.01
N ARG A 28 -5.37 20.85 1.75
CA ARG A 28 -6.79 20.55 2.02
C ARG A 28 -6.97 19.80 3.34
N LEU A 29 -7.57 20.45 4.32
CA LEU A 29 -7.81 19.94 5.68
C LEU A 29 -8.44 18.53 5.73
N TRP A 30 -9.57 18.32 5.07
CA TRP A 30 -10.30 17.05 5.17
C TRP A 30 -9.54 15.85 4.57
N PRO A 31 -9.01 15.91 3.34
CA PRO A 31 -8.12 14.89 2.82
C PRO A 31 -6.86 14.69 3.67
N SER A 32 -6.27 15.75 4.22
CA SER A 32 -5.09 15.66 5.09
C SER A 32 -5.38 14.85 6.36
N VAL A 33 -6.50 15.13 7.03
CA VAL A 33 -6.93 14.39 8.24
C VAL A 33 -7.17 12.93 7.89
N PHE A 34 -7.88 12.65 6.78
CA PHE A 34 -8.12 11.27 6.34
C PHE A 34 -6.81 10.51 6.05
N THR A 35 -5.87 11.17 5.37
CA THR A 35 -4.55 10.60 5.04
C THR A 35 -3.79 10.27 6.32
N LEU A 36 -3.76 11.20 7.28
CA LEU A 36 -3.04 11.01 8.55
C LEU A 36 -3.65 9.88 9.39
N LEU A 37 -4.98 9.80 9.47
CA LEU A 37 -5.69 8.73 10.16
C LEU A 37 -5.45 7.38 9.49
N SER A 38 -5.43 7.35 8.16
CA SER A 38 -5.15 6.14 7.40
C SER A 38 -3.72 5.65 7.62
N ALA A 39 -2.75 6.56 7.63
CA ALA A 39 -1.36 6.23 7.96
C ALA A 39 -1.22 5.67 9.38
N ALA A 40 -1.81 6.35 10.37
CA ALA A 40 -1.77 5.90 11.76
C ALA A 40 -2.45 4.53 11.95
N GLY A 41 -3.64 4.36 11.37
CA GLY A 41 -4.39 3.10 11.41
C GLY A 41 -3.67 1.95 10.71
N GLY A 42 -3.09 2.22 9.54
CA GLY A 42 -2.31 1.25 8.77
C GLY A 42 -1.06 0.78 9.51
N ILE A 43 -0.26 1.71 10.04
CA ILE A 43 0.95 1.38 10.81
C ILE A 43 0.58 0.61 12.08
N PHE A 44 -0.47 1.02 12.78
CA PHE A 44 -0.92 0.34 14.00
C PHE A 44 -1.35 -1.11 13.71
N THR A 45 -2.23 -1.30 12.72
CA THR A 45 -2.71 -2.64 12.35
C THR A 45 -1.63 -3.53 11.76
N LEU A 46 -0.67 -2.96 11.02
CA LEU A 46 0.53 -3.67 10.59
C LEU A 46 1.36 -4.14 11.78
N SER A 47 1.64 -3.25 12.75
CA SER A 47 2.34 -3.58 13.99
C SER A 47 1.69 -4.77 14.71
N LEU A 48 0.37 -4.81 14.79
CA LEU A 48 -0.38 -5.94 15.34
C LEU A 48 -0.18 -7.25 14.55
N ALA A 49 -0.14 -7.19 13.21
CA ALA A 49 0.12 -8.36 12.38
C ALA A 49 1.55 -8.89 12.57
N LEU A 50 2.53 -7.98 12.66
CA LEU A 50 3.95 -8.28 12.82
C LEU A 50 4.32 -8.84 14.20
N LYS A 51 3.43 -8.78 15.20
CA LYS A 51 3.64 -9.50 16.47
C LYS A 51 3.65 -11.03 16.32
N THR A 52 3.12 -11.55 15.21
CA THR A 52 3.04 -13.00 14.96
C THR A 52 3.57 -13.42 13.60
N LEU A 53 3.56 -12.51 12.62
CA LEU A 53 4.20 -12.73 11.32
C LEU A 53 5.64 -12.22 11.36
N ASP A 54 6.53 -12.91 10.66
CA ASP A 54 7.86 -12.38 10.39
C ASP A 54 7.73 -11.02 9.67
N VAL A 55 8.55 -10.07 10.08
CA VAL A 55 8.61 -8.71 9.52
C VAL A 55 8.87 -8.77 8.03
N GLY A 56 9.77 -9.65 7.56
CA GLY A 56 10.03 -9.81 6.14
C GLY A 56 8.76 -10.17 5.37
N VAL A 57 8.06 -11.22 5.80
CA VAL A 57 6.84 -11.71 5.16
C VAL A 57 5.72 -10.68 5.23
N GLY A 58 5.45 -10.13 6.41
CA GLY A 58 4.36 -9.18 6.63
C GLY A 58 4.56 -7.88 5.85
N TYR A 59 5.78 -7.32 5.87
CA TYR A 59 6.07 -6.06 5.20
C TYR A 59 6.07 -6.21 3.67
N THR A 60 6.59 -7.32 3.14
CA THR A 60 6.54 -7.60 1.69
C THR A 60 5.10 -7.75 1.20
N ILE A 61 4.23 -8.44 1.95
CA ILE A 61 2.82 -8.60 1.56
C ILE A 61 2.08 -7.26 1.66
N TRP A 62 2.27 -6.52 2.74
CA TRP A 62 1.63 -5.23 2.96
C TRP A 62 1.98 -4.23 1.84
N THR A 63 3.28 -4.02 1.59
CA THR A 63 3.76 -3.10 0.54
C THR A 63 3.41 -3.60 -0.86
N GLY A 64 3.54 -4.90 -1.14
CA GLY A 64 3.24 -5.47 -2.45
C GLY A 64 1.77 -5.36 -2.83
N ILE A 65 0.87 -5.86 -1.98
CA ILE A 65 -0.57 -5.79 -2.24
C ILE A 65 -1.07 -4.33 -2.16
N GLY A 66 -0.58 -3.55 -1.19
CA GLY A 66 -0.90 -2.13 -1.06
C GLY A 66 -0.53 -1.34 -2.32
N SER A 67 0.64 -1.60 -2.90
CA SER A 67 1.08 -0.98 -4.16
C SER A 67 0.17 -1.35 -5.33
N ILE A 68 -0.15 -2.63 -5.50
CA ILE A 68 -1.06 -3.08 -6.58
C ILE A 68 -2.43 -2.42 -6.42
N GLY A 69 -2.99 -2.43 -5.21
CA GLY A 69 -4.29 -1.81 -4.91
C GLY A 69 -4.28 -0.31 -5.16
N THR A 70 -3.22 0.39 -4.76
CA THR A 70 -3.03 1.82 -4.99
C THR A 70 -2.98 2.15 -6.48
N VAL A 71 -2.31 1.34 -7.28
CA VAL A 71 -2.22 1.54 -8.73
C VAL A 71 -3.58 1.35 -9.40
N VAL A 72 -4.26 0.25 -9.08
CA VAL A 72 -5.56 -0.08 -9.68
C VAL A 72 -6.61 0.94 -9.27
N LEU A 73 -6.76 1.19 -7.97
CA LEU A 73 -7.75 2.14 -7.46
C LEU A 73 -7.36 3.58 -7.77
N GLY A 74 -6.07 3.91 -7.80
CA GLY A 74 -5.60 5.23 -8.23
C GLY A 74 -5.96 5.52 -9.67
N ALA A 75 -5.75 4.56 -10.57
CA ALA A 75 -6.16 4.70 -11.96
C ALA A 75 -7.67 4.88 -12.11
N LEU A 76 -8.47 4.17 -11.31
CA LEU A 76 -9.94 4.28 -11.33
C LEU A 76 -10.43 5.62 -10.75
N VAL A 77 -9.90 6.03 -9.60
CA VAL A 77 -10.33 7.24 -8.87
C VAL A 77 -9.89 8.51 -9.60
N TYR A 78 -8.63 8.56 -10.04
CA TYR A 78 -8.07 9.73 -10.73
C TYR A 78 -8.29 9.70 -12.24
N LYS A 79 -8.91 8.63 -12.77
CA LYS A 79 -9.12 8.41 -14.21
C LYS A 79 -7.83 8.59 -15.02
N GLU A 80 -6.69 8.26 -14.41
CA GLU A 80 -5.41 8.38 -15.08
C GLU A 80 -5.31 7.36 -16.22
N LYS A 81 -4.82 7.80 -17.37
CA LYS A 81 -4.50 6.88 -18.47
C LYS A 81 -3.33 5.99 -18.02
N ILE A 82 -3.61 4.71 -17.83
CA ILE A 82 -2.57 3.70 -17.68
C ILE A 82 -1.91 3.52 -19.05
N THR A 83 -0.76 4.15 -19.25
CA THR A 83 0.03 3.95 -20.46
C THR A 83 0.74 2.58 -20.39
N PRO A 84 1.10 1.98 -21.54
CA PRO A 84 1.89 0.75 -21.57
C PRO A 84 3.20 0.86 -20.78
N ALA A 85 3.82 2.05 -20.78
CA ALA A 85 5.01 2.34 -19.99
C ALA A 85 4.74 2.28 -18.48
N LYS A 86 3.64 2.89 -17.98
CA LYS A 86 3.24 2.79 -16.56
C LYS A 86 3.00 1.33 -16.18
N LEU A 87 2.33 0.57 -17.03
CA LEU A 87 2.05 -0.84 -16.78
C LEU A 87 3.34 -1.67 -16.69
N ALA A 88 4.30 -1.45 -17.61
CA ALA A 88 5.62 -2.10 -17.57
C ALA A 88 6.40 -1.73 -16.30
N SER A 89 6.35 -0.46 -15.86
CA SER A 89 6.97 -0.03 -14.61
C SER A 89 6.35 -0.71 -13.39
N PHE A 90 5.02 -0.83 -13.33
CA PHE A 90 4.36 -1.56 -12.24
C PHE A 90 4.71 -3.05 -12.25
N ALA A 91 4.76 -3.68 -13.42
CA ALA A 91 5.22 -5.06 -13.55
C ALA A 91 6.66 -5.25 -13.07
N ALA A 92 7.55 -4.30 -13.36
CA ALA A 92 8.94 -4.32 -12.88
C ALA A 92 9.04 -4.18 -11.35
N ILE A 93 8.26 -3.27 -10.73
CA ILE A 93 8.22 -3.11 -9.26
C ILE A 93 7.70 -4.39 -8.60
N ILE A 94 6.60 -4.94 -9.10
CA ILE A 94 6.01 -6.19 -8.58
C ILE A 94 6.99 -7.35 -8.77
N GLY A 95 7.60 -7.46 -9.96
CA GLY A 95 8.62 -8.46 -10.25
C GLY A 95 9.81 -8.36 -9.30
N GLY A 96 10.32 -7.16 -9.04
CA GLY A 96 11.38 -6.91 -8.08
C GLY A 96 10.99 -7.29 -6.65
N ALA A 97 9.77 -6.98 -6.21
CA ALA A 97 9.27 -7.37 -4.90
C ALA A 97 9.14 -8.89 -4.75
N VAL A 98 8.65 -9.59 -5.78
CA VAL A 98 8.58 -11.05 -5.81
C VAL A 98 9.97 -11.68 -5.80
N LEU A 99 10.89 -11.15 -6.62
CA LEU A 99 12.27 -11.62 -6.66
C LEU A 99 12.96 -11.44 -5.31
N LEU A 100 12.75 -10.30 -4.65
CA LEU A 100 13.24 -10.05 -3.30
C LEU A 100 12.67 -11.07 -2.31
N LYS A 101 11.36 -11.36 -2.35
CA LYS A 101 10.75 -12.40 -1.50
C LYS A 101 11.42 -13.77 -1.70
N VAL A 102 11.61 -14.17 -2.95
CA VAL A 102 12.24 -15.47 -3.30
C VAL A 102 13.70 -15.50 -2.86
N ALA A 103 14.43 -14.39 -3.03
CA ALA A 103 15.84 -14.28 -2.64
C ALA A 103 16.04 -14.17 -1.12
N SER A 104 15.04 -13.68 -0.38
CA SER A 104 15.12 -13.47 1.08
C SER A 104 15.07 -14.78 1.90
N GLY A 105 14.87 -15.93 1.25
CA GLY A 105 15.11 -17.24 1.87
C GLY A 105 14.31 -17.54 3.15
N VAL A 106 13.03 -17.14 3.20
CA VAL A 106 12.04 -17.62 4.19
C VAL A 106 11.00 -18.48 3.49
#